data_AF-A0A2M8KNP9-F1
#
_entry.id   AF-A0A2M8KNP9-F1
#
_cell.length_a   1.000
_cell.length_b   1.000
_cell.length_c   1.000
_cell.angle_alpha   90.00
_cell.angle_beta   90.00
_cell.angle_gamma   90.00
#
_symmetry.space_group_name_H-M   'P 1'
#
loop_
_entity.id
_entity.type
_entity.pdbx_description
1 polymer ?
#
loop_
_entity_poly.entity_id
_entity_poly.type
_entity_poly.pdbx_seq_one_letter_code
_entity_poly.pdbx_strand_id
1 'polypeptide(L)' 'MKNHHVVLRNNNWVVKRAGAKRAISVHNTQKEAIEQATSIARNQGTAVFIHGQDGRIRDRREY' A
#
# COMPACT_ATOMS: atom_id res chain seq x y z
N MET A 1 -14.16 5.74 1.08
CA MET A 1 -13.43 5.55 -0.19
C MET A 1 -12.66 4.24 -0.14
N LYS A 2 -12.59 3.49 -1.25
CA LYS A 2 -11.69 2.34 -1.37
C LYS A 2 -10.29 2.89 -1.60
N ASN A 3 -9.34 2.57 -0.74
CA ASN A 3 -7.94 2.98 -0.85
C ASN A 3 -7.04 1.82 -0.44
N HIS A 4 -5.84 1.82 -1.02
CA HIS A 4 -4.81 0.84 -0.78
C HIS A 4 -3.73 1.46 0.12
N HIS A 5 -3.16 0.65 0.99
CA HIS A 5 -2.12 1.03 1.93
C HIS A 5 -0.89 0.16 1.70
N VAL A 6 0.27 0.81 1.61
CA VAL A 6 1.59 0.19 1.66
C VAL A 6 2.13 0.38 3.07
N VAL A 7 2.20 -0.69 3.86
CA VAL A 7 2.60 -0.66 5.28
C VAL A 7 3.73 -1.65 5.56
N LEU A 8 4.63 -1.32 6.49
CA LEU A 8 5.61 -2.28 7.00
C LEU A 8 4.94 -3.20 8.04
N ARG A 9 5.14 -4.51 7.91
CA ARG A 9 4.69 -5.54 8.86
C ARG A 9 5.71 -6.68 8.90
N ASN A 10 6.22 -7.02 10.07
CA ASN A 10 7.18 -8.13 10.26
C ASN A 10 8.33 -8.07 9.22
N ASN A 11 8.96 -6.90 9.11
CA ASN A 11 10.05 -6.59 8.17
C ASN A 11 9.71 -6.69 6.68
N ASN A 12 8.45 -6.89 6.31
CA ASN A 12 8.00 -6.93 4.92
C ASN A 12 7.02 -5.79 4.61
N TRP A 13 7.01 -5.35 3.37
CA TRP A 13 6.09 -4.34 2.87
C TRP A 13 4.81 -4.99 2.34
N VAL A 14 3.69 -4.63 2.93
CA VAL A 14 2.38 -5.24 2.68
C VAL A 14 1.49 -4.25 1.96
N VAL A 15 0.88 -4.70 0.87
CA VAL A 15 -0.23 -4.01 0.22
C VAL A 15 -1.54 -4.53 0.79
N LYS A 16 -2.41 -3.65 1.29
CA LYS A 16 -3.74 -4.02 1.79
C LYS A 16 -4.78 -2.94 1.47
N ARG A 17 -6.07 -3.31 1.44
CA ARG A 17 -7.15 -2.30 1.47
C ARG A 17 -7.27 -1.70 2.86
N ALA A 18 -7.75 -0.46 2.97
CA ALA A 18 -8.12 0.09 4.27
C ALA A 18 -9.13 -0.83 5.00
N GLY A 19 -8.91 -1.01 6.31
CA GLY A 19 -9.74 -1.89 7.15
C GLY A 19 -9.58 -3.40 6.89
N ALA A 20 -8.87 -3.82 5.84
CA ALA A 20 -8.69 -5.24 5.55
C ALA A 20 -7.66 -5.87 6.50
N LYS A 21 -8.01 -7.04 7.05
CA LYS A 21 -7.09 -7.90 7.82
C LYS A 21 -6.10 -8.64 6.92
N ARG A 22 -6.50 -8.95 5.69
CA ARG A 22 -5.70 -9.71 4.72
C ARG A 22 -4.85 -8.79 3.85
N ALA A 23 -3.60 -9.21 3.64
CA ALA A 23 -2.74 -8.64 2.62
C ALA A 23 -3.25 -9.02 1.23
N ILE A 24 -3.12 -8.10 0.28
CA ILE A 24 -3.22 -8.39 -1.15
C ILE A 24 -1.90 -9.00 -1.62
N SER A 25 -0.77 -8.44 -1.16
CA SER A 25 0.57 -8.93 -1.49
C SER A 25 1.58 -8.50 -0.41
N VAL A 26 2.72 -9.19 -0.41
CA VAL A 26 3.84 -8.99 0.52
C VAL A 26 5.12 -8.90 -0.31
N HIS A 27 5.97 -7.94 0.01
CA HIS A 27 7.18 -7.60 -0.74
C HIS A 27 8.35 -7.36 0.21
N ASN A 28 9.56 -7.57 -0.29
CA ASN A 28 10.78 -7.33 0.50
C ASN A 28 11.07 -5.83 0.61
N THR A 29 10.76 -5.06 -0.43
CA THR A 29 11.04 -3.62 -0.47
C THR A 29 9.79 -2.79 -0.56
N GLN A 30 9.89 -1.54 -0.10
CA GLN A 30 8.78 -0.60 -0.20
C GLN A 30 8.45 -0.25 -1.64
N LYS A 31 9.48 -0.22 -2.49
CA LYS A 31 9.37 0.13 -3.91
C LYS A 31 8.46 -0.86 -4.63
N GLU A 32 8.71 -2.16 -4.48
CA GLU A 32 7.89 -3.23 -5.07
C GLU A 32 6.42 -3.16 -4.60
N ALA A 33 6.21 -2.90 -3.30
CA ALA A 33 4.86 -2.74 -2.77
C ALA A 33 4.13 -1.50 -3.33
N ILE A 34 4.85 -0.39 -3.53
CA ILE A 34 4.29 0.82 -4.15
C ILE A 34 3.92 0.56 -5.61
N GLU A 35 4.78 -0.14 -6.37
CA GLU A 35 4.51 -0.49 -7.77
C GLU A 35 3.24 -1.34 -7.88
N GLN A 36 3.13 -2.38 -7.05
CA GLN A 36 1.93 -3.22 -7.01
C GLN A 36 0.68 -2.45 -6.58
N ALA A 37 0.76 -1.63 -5.54
CA ALA A 37 -0.37 -0.81 -5.08
C ALA A 37 -0.82 0.19 -6.14
N THR A 38 0.13 0.81 -6.86
CA THR A 38 -0.14 1.75 -7.95
C THR A 38 -0.85 1.09 -9.12
N SER A 39 -0.42 -0.11 -9.52
CA SER A 39 -1.08 -0.90 -10.57
C SER A 39 -2.53 -1.19 -10.21
N ILE A 40 -2.78 -1.68 -8.99
CA ILE A 40 -4.14 -1.96 -8.49
C ILE A 40 -4.97 -0.68 -8.46
N ALA A 41 -4.38 0.41 -7.99
CA ALA A 41 -5.06 1.68 -7.80
C ALA A 41 -5.52 2.30 -9.11
N ARG A 42 -4.67 2.31 -10.13
CA ARG A 42 -5.01 2.74 -11.49
C ARG A 42 -6.14 1.91 -12.10
N ASN A 43 -6.09 0.60 -11.92
CA ASN A 43 -7.13 -0.29 -12.45
C ASN A 43 -8.49 -0.11 -11.74
N GLN A 44 -8.50 0.40 -10.51
CA GLN A 44 -9.71 0.52 -9.70
C GLN A 44 -10.19 1.97 -9.50
N GLY A 45 -9.45 2.98 -10.00
CA GLY A 45 -9.72 4.39 -9.71
C GLY A 45 -9.70 4.69 -8.21
N THR A 46 -8.62 4.30 -7.52
CA THR A 46 -8.50 4.45 -6.06
C THR A 46 -7.20 5.13 -5.65
N ALA A 47 -7.14 5.60 -4.41
CA ALA A 47 -5.92 6.18 -3.85
C ALA A 47 -4.98 5.12 -3.24
N VAL A 48 -3.68 5.44 -3.22
CA VAL A 48 -2.64 4.71 -2.49
C VAL A 48 -2.09 5.60 -1.37
N PHE A 49 -2.03 5.05 -0.16
CA PHE A 49 -1.37 5.65 1.00
C PHE A 49 -0.10 4.87 1.31
N ILE A 50 1.02 5.59 1.36
CA ILE A 50 2.34 5.00 1.55
C ILE A 50 2.81 5.35 2.95
N HIS A 51 3.10 4.35 3.78
CA HIS A 51 3.56 4.55 5.14
C HIS A 51 5.08 4.49 5.24
N GLY A 52 5.70 5.29 6.11
CA GLY A 52 7.10 5.12 6.50
C GLY A 52 7.32 3.86 7.33
N GLN A 53 8.59 3.57 7.65
CA GLN A 53 8.93 2.49 8.59
C GLN A 53 8.37 2.77 10.00
N ASP A 54 8.15 4.04 10.33
CA ASP A 54 7.52 4.51 11.57
C ASP A 54 5.99 4.35 11.57
N GLY A 55 5.41 3.81 10.49
CA GLY A 55 3.98 3.59 10.34
C GLY A 55 3.16 4.84 10.00
N ARG A 56 3.77 6.04 9.94
CA ARG A 56 3.08 7.27 9.53
C ARG A 56 2.93 7.36 8.02
N ILE A 57 1.92 8.06 7.54
CA ILE A 57 1.77 8.31 6.10
C ILE A 57 2.88 9.28 5.67
N ARG A 58 3.67 8.88 4.67
CA ARG A 58 4.73 9.71 4.07
C ARG A 58 4.35 10.25 2.69
N ASP A 59 3.45 9.57 1.98
CA ASP A 59 3.02 9.95 0.63
C ASP A 59 1.60 9.43 0.35
N ARG A 60 0.87 10.14 -0.51
CA ARG A 60 -0.47 9.79 -0.99
C ARG A 60 -0.54 10.04 -2.49
N ARG A 61 -1.09 9.06 -3.21
CA ARG A 61 -1.29 9.15 -4.67
C ARG A 61 -2.75 8.87 -5.00
N GLU A 62 -3.32 9.63 -5.91
CA GLU A 62 -4.68 9.44 -6.43
C GLU A 62 -4.63 9.03 -7.90
N TYR A 63 -5.54 8.15 -8.31
CA TYR A 63 -5.64 7.59 -9.66
C TYR A 63 -7.10 7.38 -10.05
#